data_AF-A0A9W7MQT8-F1
#
_entry.id   AF-A0A9W7MQT8-F1
#
_cell.length_a   1.000
_cell.length_b   1.000
_cell.length_c   1.000
_cell.angle_alpha   90.00
_cell.angle_beta   90.00
_cell.angle_gamma   90.00
#
_symmetry.space_group_name_H-M   'P 1'
#
loop_
_entity.id
_entity.type
_entity.pdbx_description
1 polymer ?
#
loop_
_entity_poly.entity_id
_entity_poly.type
_entity_poly.pdbx_seq_one_letter_code
_entity_poly.pdbx_strand_id
1 'polypeptide(L)'
;MNVILKGAVASSVIFLSATTTAALHWFVSPYIHKIRWQPGSDSFEVDMMSWLATYIPRNIKFADIRPPETNRPFVTFKANGNFYFVDAEHCHNKALLARLTPQKVTHGSALKNL
;
A
#
# COMPACT_ATOMS: atom_id res chain seq x y z
N MET A 1 14.84 16.55 -40.49
CA MET A 1 14.32 16.15 -39.16
C MET A 1 12.80 16.20 -39.18
N ASN A 2 12.13 15.08 -39.45
CA ASN A 2 10.69 15.03 -39.73
C ASN A 2 9.86 15.33 -38.46
N VAL A 3 8.78 16.11 -38.58
CA VAL A 3 7.88 16.48 -37.47
C VAL A 3 7.24 15.25 -36.81
N ILE A 4 7.01 14.20 -37.59
CA ILE A 4 6.51 12.90 -37.11
C ILE A 4 7.50 12.24 -36.16
N LEU A 5 8.80 12.30 -36.48
CA LEU A 5 9.85 11.75 -35.61
C LEU A 5 9.97 12.54 -34.30
N LYS A 6 9.88 13.88 -34.37
CA LYS A 6 9.85 14.73 -33.17
C LYS A 6 8.62 14.43 -32.30
N GLY A 7 7.46 14.26 -32.92
CA GLY A 7 6.22 13.88 -32.23
C GLY A 7 6.31 12.51 -31.56
N ALA A 8 6.85 11.51 -32.26
CA ALA A 8 7.06 10.18 -31.71
C ALA A 8 8.00 10.21 -30.49
N VAL A 9 9.13 10.93 -30.58
CA VAL A 9 10.07 11.08 -29.46
C VAL A 9 9.43 11.82 -28.28
N ALA A 10 8.69 12.90 -28.53
CA ALA A 10 8.00 13.62 -27.46
C ALA A 10 6.96 12.73 -26.76
N SER A 11 6.17 11.98 -27.54
CA SER A 11 5.15 11.09 -26.99
C SER A 11 5.73 9.93 -26.18
N SER A 12 6.86 9.36 -26.60
CA SER A 12 7.49 8.25 -25.87
C SER A 12 8.03 8.69 -24.52
N VAL A 13 8.63 9.89 -24.44
CA VAL A 13 9.08 10.47 -23.17
C VAL A 13 7.90 10.66 -22.23
N ILE A 14 6.82 11.30 -22.70
CA ILE A 14 5.62 11.52 -21.88
C ILE A 14 5.03 10.20 -21.38
N PHE A 15 4.91 9.21 -22.28
CA PHE A 15 4.37 7.91 -21.94
C PHE A 15 5.23 7.17 -20.91
N LEU A 16 6.54 7.15 -21.08
CA LEU A 16 7.47 6.52 -20.13
C LEU A 16 7.45 7.24 -18.78
N SER A 17 7.42 8.58 -18.77
CA SER A 17 7.32 9.38 -17.54
C SER A 17 6.00 9.14 -16.79
N ALA A 18 4.88 9.12 -17.50
CA ALA A 18 3.58 8.85 -16.88
C ALA A 18 3.48 7.41 -16.35
N THR A 19 3.99 6.45 -17.10
CA THR A 19 3.95 5.02 -16.73
C THR A 19 4.79 4.74 -15.49
N THR A 20 6.01 5.26 -15.42
CA THR A 20 6.88 5.09 -14.24
C THR A 20 6.29 5.76 -13.00
N THR A 21 5.69 6.94 -13.14
CA THR A 21 4.96 7.61 -12.04
C THR A 21 3.77 6.78 -11.55
N ALA A 22 2.98 6.23 -12.47
CA ALA A 22 1.86 5.35 -12.14
C ALA A 22 2.31 4.05 -11.46
N ALA A 23 3.40 3.44 -11.93
CA ALA A 23 3.96 2.25 -11.31
C ALA A 23 4.45 2.52 -9.88
N LEU A 24 5.15 3.64 -9.66
CA LEU A 24 5.60 4.02 -8.32
C LEU A 24 4.43 4.33 -7.39
N HIS A 25 3.42 5.04 -7.86
CA HIS A 25 2.21 5.25 -7.06
C HIS A 25 1.51 3.93 -6.77
N TRP A 26 1.33 3.06 -7.77
CA TRP A 26 0.82 1.71 -7.56
C TRP A 26 1.74 0.87 -6.66
N PHE A 27 2.98 1.26 -6.39
CA PHE A 27 3.78 0.61 -5.38
C PHE A 27 3.52 1.20 -3.98
N VAL A 28 3.56 2.53 -3.84
CA VAL A 28 3.49 3.25 -2.55
C VAL A 28 2.07 3.37 -1.97
N SER A 29 1.01 3.21 -2.77
CA SER A 29 -0.37 3.45 -2.31
C SER A 29 -0.89 2.67 -1.08
N PRO A 30 -0.34 1.52 -0.60
CA PRO A 30 -0.83 0.87 0.60
C PRO A 30 -0.17 1.46 1.84
N TYR A 31 0.86 2.29 1.69
CA TYR A 31 1.67 2.78 2.78
C TYR A 31 0.84 3.70 3.68
N ILE A 32 0.71 3.30 4.94
CA ILE A 32 0.05 4.12 5.95
C ILE A 32 1.05 5.10 6.52
N HIS A 33 0.71 6.40 6.48
CA HIS A 33 1.56 7.44 7.05
C HIS A 33 1.45 7.50 8.57
N LYS A 34 0.22 7.42 9.10
CA LYS A 34 -0.03 7.49 10.55
C LYS A 34 -1.18 6.58 10.93
N ILE A 35 -1.04 5.88 12.05
CA ILE A 35 -2.09 5.04 12.62
C ILE A 35 -2.44 5.58 14.00
N ARG A 36 -3.74 5.74 14.27
CA ARG A 36 -4.27 6.13 15.58
C ARG A 36 -5.27 5.08 16.02
N TRP A 37 -5.02 4.49 17.17
CA TRP A 37 -5.90 3.51 17.75
C TRP A 37 -5.93 3.68 19.27
N GLN A 38 -7.13 3.63 19.83
CA GLN A 38 -7.35 3.66 21.27
C GLN A 38 -7.55 2.21 21.75
N PRO A 39 -6.80 1.75 22.77
CA PRO A 39 -6.98 0.42 23.33
C PRO A 39 -8.44 0.18 23.75
N GLY A 40 -9.06 -0.88 23.21
CA GLY A 40 -10.47 -1.21 23.46
C GLY A 40 -11.44 -0.73 22.38
N SER A 41 -11.00 0.12 21.44
CA SER A 41 -11.79 0.47 20.26
C SER A 41 -11.78 -0.65 19.22
N ASP A 42 -12.94 -0.95 18.62
CA ASP A 42 -13.10 -1.91 17.52
C ASP A 42 -12.73 -1.33 16.14
N SER A 43 -12.39 -0.04 16.11
CA SER A 43 -11.92 0.66 14.91
C SER A 43 -10.64 1.45 15.18
N PHE A 44 -9.88 1.68 14.12
CA PHE A 44 -8.68 2.51 14.11
C PHE A 44 -8.72 3.48 12.94
N GLU A 45 -8.05 4.61 13.10
CA GLU A 45 -7.89 5.62 12.06
C GLU A 45 -6.51 5.49 11.42
N VAL A 46 -6.48 5.57 10.10
CA VAL A 46 -5.25 5.60 9.32
C VAL A 46 -5.24 6.82 8.42
N ASP A 47 -4.11 7.51 8.39
CA ASP A 47 -3.85 8.60 7.46
C ASP A 47 -3.07 8.00 6.27
N MET A 48 -3.72 7.95 5.11
CA MET A 48 -3.12 7.50 3.85
C MET A 48 -2.64 8.72 3.05
N MET A 49 -1.67 8.51 2.17
CA MET A 49 -1.24 9.56 1.23
C MET A 49 -1.95 9.41 -0.11
N SER A 50 -2.53 10.50 -0.62
CA SER A 50 -3.12 10.56 -1.95
C SER A 50 -2.06 10.66 -3.03
N TRP A 51 -2.48 10.55 -4.29
CA TRP A 51 -1.63 10.81 -5.44
C TRP A 51 -0.94 12.18 -5.39
N LEU A 52 -1.65 13.20 -4.90
CA LEU A 52 -1.16 14.57 -4.79
C LEU A 52 -0.50 14.84 -3.42
N ALA A 53 -0.03 13.79 -2.73
CA ALA A 53 0.60 13.87 -1.42
C ALA A 53 -0.28 14.51 -0.32
N THR A 54 -1.60 14.47 -0.48
CA THR A 54 -2.54 14.94 0.54
C THR A 54 -2.97 13.81 1.47
N TYR A 55 -3.24 14.13 2.73
CA TYR A 55 -3.70 13.14 3.70
C TYR A 55 -5.17 12.78 3.49
N ILE A 56 -5.44 11.49 3.37
CA ILE A 56 -6.79 10.93 3.30
C ILE A 56 -7.01 10.10 4.57
N PRO A 57 -7.70 10.66 5.59
CA PRO A 57 -8.05 9.90 6.78
C PRO A 57 -9.06 8.81 6.43
N ARG A 58 -8.85 7.61 6.97
CA ARG A 58 -9.74 6.45 6.81
C ARG A 58 -9.96 5.82 8.17
N ASN A 59 -11.22 5.57 8.50
CA ASN A 59 -11.58 4.77 9.67
C ASN A 59 -11.84 3.33 9.21
N ILE A 60 -11.16 2.37 9.84
CA ILE A 60 -11.21 0.95 9.49
C ILE A 60 -11.61 0.17 10.74
N LYS A 61 -12.57 -0.75 10.60
CA LYS A 61 -12.94 -1.68 11.65
C LYS A 61 -12.10 -2.95 11.55
N PHE A 62 -11.75 -3.55 12.69
CA PHE A 62 -10.98 -4.82 12.67
C PHE A 62 -11.75 -5.97 12.00
N ALA A 63 -13.08 -5.95 12.05
CA ALA A 63 -13.94 -6.96 11.41
C ALA A 63 -13.82 -6.97 9.87
N ASP A 64 -13.41 -5.85 9.26
CA ASP A 64 -13.30 -5.71 7.81
C ASP A 64 -11.92 -6.14 7.28
N ILE A 65 -10.98 -6.48 8.18
CA ILE A 65 -9.62 -6.90 7.83
C ILE A 65 -9.65 -8.30 7.22
N ARG A 66 -9.09 -8.42 6.02
CA ARG A 66 -8.92 -9.68 5.29
C ARG A 66 -7.47 -9.86 4.85
N PRO A 67 -7.00 -11.11 4.65
CA PRO A 67 -5.73 -11.37 4.02
C PRO A 67 -5.64 -10.69 2.64
N PRO A 68 -4.49 -10.10 2.28
CA PRO A 68 -4.32 -9.49 0.99
C PRO A 68 -4.13 -10.59 -0.07
N GLU A 69 -5.16 -10.83 -0.88
CA GLU A 69 -5.12 -11.72 -2.04
C GLU A 69 -4.55 -10.95 -3.24
N THR A 70 -3.27 -10.59 -3.18
CA THR A 70 -2.60 -9.83 -4.24
C THR A 70 -1.12 -10.22 -4.34
N ASN A 71 -0.55 -10.08 -5.55
CA ASN A 71 0.88 -10.23 -5.81
C ASN A 71 1.67 -8.93 -5.58
N ARG A 72 0.99 -7.88 -5.08
CA ARG A 72 1.62 -6.60 -4.80
C ARG A 72 2.61 -6.74 -3.63
N PRO A 73 3.85 -6.25 -3.77
CA PRO A 73 4.81 -6.24 -2.66
C PRO A 73 4.35 -5.27 -1.56
N PHE A 74 4.79 -5.51 -0.33
CA PHE A 74 4.51 -4.64 0.82
C PHE A 74 3.02 -4.37 1.03
N VAL A 75 2.24 -5.42 1.30
CA VAL A 75 0.85 -5.32 1.74
C VAL A 75 0.65 -6.23 2.96
N THR A 76 0.13 -5.67 4.04
CA THR A 76 -0.14 -6.40 5.29
C THR A 76 -1.56 -6.96 5.30
N PHE A 77 -2.55 -6.14 4.92
CA PHE A 77 -3.96 -6.54 4.91
C PHE A 77 -4.78 -5.76 3.89
N LYS A 78 -6.00 -6.26 3.63
CA LYS A 78 -7.01 -5.59 2.81
C LYS A 78 -8.22 -5.27 3.70
N ALA A 79 -8.75 -4.06 3.60
CA ALA A 79 -9.99 -3.66 4.26
C ALA A 79 -10.77 -2.69 3.39
N ASN A 80 -12.10 -2.76 3.37
CA ASN A 80 -12.96 -1.86 2.59
C ASN A 80 -12.52 -1.69 1.12
N GLY A 81 -12.05 -2.78 0.50
CA GLY A 81 -11.57 -2.79 -0.88
C GLY A 81 -10.16 -2.22 -1.10
N ASN A 82 -9.54 -1.61 -0.10
CA ASN A 82 -8.21 -1.00 -0.17
C ASN A 82 -7.14 -1.90 0.45
N PHE A 83 -5.90 -1.72 -0.03
CA PHE A 83 -4.72 -2.40 0.50
C PHE A 83 -3.99 -1.49 1.48
N TYR A 84 -3.46 -2.10 2.54
CA TYR A 84 -2.77 -1.40 3.61
C TYR A 84 -1.46 -2.11 3.96
N PHE A 85 -0.43 -1.32 4.19
CA PHE A 85 0.88 -1.76 4.64
C PHE A 85 1.21 -1.10 5.96
N VAL A 86 1.59 -1.93 6.91
CA VAL A 86 2.10 -1.53 8.21
C VAL A 86 3.50 -2.08 8.34
N ASP A 87 4.44 -1.18 8.58
CA ASP A 87 5.80 -1.56 8.91
C ASP A 87 5.84 -2.15 10.32
N ALA A 88 6.16 -3.44 10.41
CA ALA A 88 6.19 -4.16 11.68
C ALA A 88 7.38 -3.78 12.57
N GLU A 89 8.47 -3.29 11.98
CA GLU A 89 9.69 -2.93 12.71
C GLU A 89 9.55 -1.55 13.36
N HIS A 90 8.86 -0.63 12.68
CA HIS A 90 8.66 0.75 13.15
C HIS A 90 7.34 0.99 13.92
N CYS A 91 6.45 -0.01 13.99
CA CYS A 91 5.20 0.09 14.74
C CYS A 91 5.45 -0.12 16.25
N HIS A 92 5.43 0.98 17.00
CA HIS A 92 5.64 0.98 18.45
C HIS A 92 4.54 0.23 19.23
N ASN A 93 3.32 0.17 18.69
CA ASN A 93 2.18 -0.48 19.35
C ASN A 93 2.04 -1.95 18.91
N LYS A 94 2.71 -2.85 19.64
CA LYS A 94 2.69 -4.30 19.35
C LYS A 94 1.31 -4.94 19.47
N ALA A 95 0.46 -4.44 20.36
CA ALA A 95 -0.91 -4.96 20.53
C ALA A 95 -1.76 -4.67 19.29
N LEU A 96 -1.60 -3.49 18.69
CA LEU A 96 -2.23 -3.14 17.43
C LEU A 96 -1.70 -3.99 16.28
N LEU A 97 -0.38 -4.16 16.18
CA LEU A 97 0.25 -4.97 15.15
C LEU A 97 -0.27 -6.41 15.12
N ALA A 98 -0.45 -7.02 16.30
CA ALA A 98 -0.98 -8.38 16.43
C ALA A 98 -2.42 -8.50 15.91
N ARG A 99 -3.24 -7.44 16.00
CA ARG A 99 -4.60 -7.43 15.43
C ARG A 99 -4.63 -7.10 13.94
N LEU A 100 -3.67 -6.32 13.44
CA LEU A 100 -3.59 -5.92 12.03
C LEU A 100 -2.96 -6.98 11.13
N THR A 101 -2.21 -7.91 11.71
CA THR A 101 -1.61 -9.03 10.98
C THR A 101 -2.55 -10.22 11.06
N PRO A 102 -3.43 -10.45 10.05
CA PRO A 102 -4.17 -11.69 10.00
C PRO A 102 -3.15 -12.84 9.98
N GLN A 103 -3.26 -13.79 10.92
CA GLN A 103 -2.42 -14.98 10.94
C GLN A 103 -2.72 -15.80 9.69
N LYS A 104 -2.05 -15.47 8.59
CA LYS A 104 -2.04 -16.30 7.40
C LYS A 104 -1.22 -17.52 7.81
N VAL A 105 -1.86 -18.69 7.82
CA VAL A 105 -1.18 -19.98 7.94
C VAL A 105 0.04 -19.93 7.03
N THR A 106 1.23 -20.00 7.63
CA THR A 106 2.53 -19.86 6.99
C THR A 106 2.66 -20.90 5.87
N HIS A 107 2.28 -20.54 4.64
CA HIS A 107 2.84 -21.22 3.48
C HIS A 107 4.25 -20.67 3.32
N GLY A 108 5.22 -21.50 3.70
CA GLY A 108 6.65 -21.19 3.68
C GLY A 108 7.07 -20.54 2.37
N SER A 109 7.68 -19.36 2.50
CA SER A 109 8.27 -18.62 1.39
C SER A 109 9.27 -19.51 0.65
N ALA A 110 8.97 -19.82 -0.61
CA ALA A 110 9.80 -20.57 -1.54
C ALA A 110 10.96 -19.74 -2.13
N LEU A 111 11.46 -18.74 -1.40
CA LEU A 111 12.61 -17.89 -1.79
C LEU A 111 13.78 -18.01 -0.81
N LYS A 112 13.93 -19.16 -0.14
CA LYS A 112 15.12 -19.46 0.68
C LYS A 112 16.26 -20.15 -0.08
N ASN A 113 16.11 -20.44 -1.38
CA ASN A 113 17.15 -21.08 -2.19
C ASN A 113 17.22 -20.49 -3.60
N LEU A 114 17.72 -19.26 -3.72
CA LEU A 114 18.32 -18.74 -4.94
C LEU A 114 19.57 -17.97 -4.58
#